data_AF-A0A1V5MRH3-F1
#
_entry.id   AF-A0A1V5MRH3-F1
#
_cell.length_a   1.000
_cell.length_b   1.000
_cell.length_c   1.000
_cell.angle_alpha   90.00
_cell.angle_beta   90.00
_cell.angle_gamma   90.00
#
_symmetry.space_group_name_H-M   'P 1'
#
loop_
_entity.id
_entity.type
_entity.pdbx_description
1 polymer ?
#
loop_
_entity_poly.entity_id
_entity_poly.type
_entity_poly.pdbx_seq_one_letter_code
_entity_poly.pdbx_strand_id
1 'polypeptide(L)'
;MTKKLSGIEVRVSQLHGIQVNWVQDGSSWKVQEIPGTEFTLDVDLVLLAMGFVHVQHNKLVEDLALALDDKGNIKTDSNYMTSIPGVFAAGDAIKGASLVVHAIHLGRQAAEAIDRYLT
;
A
#
# COMPACT_ATOMS: atom_id res chain seq x y z
N MET A 1 -6.01 4.67 18.82
CA MET A 1 -4.78 4.80 18.02
C MET A 1 -3.57 4.46 18.88
N THR A 2 -2.65 3.64 18.35
CA THR A 2 -1.40 3.29 19.03
C THR A 2 -0.45 4.49 19.05
N LYS A 3 0.14 4.79 20.21
CA LYS A 3 1.05 5.94 20.40
C LYS A 3 2.48 5.50 20.64
N LYS A 4 2.68 4.42 21.42
CA LYS A 4 4.00 3.92 21.78
C LYS A 4 3.94 2.44 22.12
N LEU A 5 5.02 1.72 21.84
CA LEU A 5 5.30 0.40 22.41
C LEU A 5 6.42 0.56 23.45
N SER A 6 6.34 -0.15 24.57
CA SER A 6 7.43 -0.25 25.54
C SER A 6 7.76 -1.69 25.86
N GLY A 7 8.99 -1.90 26.28
CA GLY A 7 9.59 -3.20 26.48
C GLY A 7 11.06 -3.07 26.85
N ILE A 8 11.72 -4.22 27.00
CA ILE A 8 13.17 -4.31 27.26
C ILE A 8 13.82 -5.01 26.08
N GLU A 9 14.86 -4.40 25.52
CA GLU A 9 15.55 -4.87 24.32
C GLU A 9 14.56 -5.18 23.18
N VAL A 10 14.45 -6.45 22.78
CA VAL A 10 13.57 -6.92 21.69
C VAL A 10 12.21 -7.41 22.18
N ARG A 11 11.95 -7.42 23.50
CA ARG A 11 10.70 -7.92 24.08
C ARG A 11 9.75 -6.78 24.41
N VAL A 12 8.61 -6.73 23.74
CA VAL A 12 7.49 -5.85 24.10
C VAL A 12 6.83 -6.34 25.39
N SER A 13 6.37 -5.40 26.21
CA SER A 13 5.57 -5.69 27.41
C SER A 13 4.29 -4.87 27.46
N GLN A 14 4.25 -3.69 26.83
CA GLN A 14 3.10 -2.80 26.87
C GLN A 14 2.87 -2.04 25.56
N LEU A 15 1.60 -1.86 25.24
CA LEU A 15 1.11 -0.96 24.21
C LEU A 15 0.42 0.24 24.87
N HIS A 16 0.81 1.44 24.46
CA HIS A 16 0.20 2.70 24.88
C HIS A 16 -0.67 3.23 23.76
N GLY A 17 -1.93 3.50 24.05
CA GLY A 17 -2.91 3.97 23.08
C GLY A 17 -3.72 5.15 23.61
N ILE A 18 -4.48 5.76 22.70
CA ILE A 18 -5.48 6.79 22.99
C ILE A 18 -6.75 6.47 22.21
N GLN A 19 -7.93 6.74 22.77
CA GLN A 19 -9.16 6.58 22.01
C GLN A 19 -9.26 7.65 20.91
N VAL A 20 -9.97 7.32 19.84
CA VAL A 20 -10.14 8.21 18.70
C VAL A 20 -11.59 8.22 18.24
N ASN A 21 -12.03 9.37 17.74
CA ASN A 21 -13.28 9.52 17.01
C ASN A 21 -12.98 9.76 15.53
N TRP A 22 -13.87 9.28 14.67
CA TRP A 22 -13.86 9.64 13.26
C TRP A 22 -14.73 10.89 13.06
N VAL A 23 -14.13 11.94 12.54
CA VAL A 23 -14.81 13.22 12.27
C VAL A 23 -14.75 13.48 10.78
N GLN A 24 -15.89 13.86 10.23
CA GLN A 24 -16.00 14.19 8.82
C GLN A 24 -15.42 15.59 8.56
N ASP A 25 -14.50 15.68 7.60
CA ASP A 25 -13.90 16.92 7.11
C ASP A 25 -14.12 17.02 5.59
N GLY A 26 -15.22 17.69 5.22
CA GLY A 26 -15.72 17.74 3.86
C GLY A 26 -16.10 16.35 3.33
N SER A 27 -15.44 15.93 2.25
CA SER A 27 -15.60 14.58 1.66
C SER A 27 -14.66 13.53 2.27
N SER A 28 -13.79 13.93 3.20
CA SER A 28 -12.81 13.06 3.82
C SER A 28 -13.16 12.77 5.28
N TRP A 29 -12.62 11.68 5.82
CA TRP A 29 -12.71 11.35 7.24
C TRP A 29 -11.35 11.54 7.89
N LYS A 30 -11.33 12.24 9.03
CA LYS A 30 -10.12 12.43 9.84
C LYS A 30 -10.29 11.71 11.17
N VAL A 31 -9.20 11.09 11.61
CA VAL A 31 -9.10 10.51 12.95
C VAL A 31 -8.76 11.65 13.91
N GLN A 32 -9.59 11.87 14.92
CA GLN A 32 -9.34 12.84 15.98
C GLN A 32 -9.13 12.10 17.31
N GLU A 33 -8.02 12.38 17.98
CA GLU A 33 -7.72 11.86 19.32
C GLU A 33 -8.66 12.46 20.37
N ILE A 34 -9.04 11.67 21.37
CA ILE A 34 -9.85 12.11 22.50
C ILE A 34 -8.93 12.30 23.71
N PRO A 35 -8.52 13.54 24.06
CA PRO A 35 -7.60 13.77 25.18
C PRO A 35 -8.14 13.24 26.49
N GLY A 36 -7.26 12.69 27.35
CA GLY A 36 -7.67 12.11 28.64
C GLY A 36 -8.18 10.67 28.55
N THR A 37 -8.15 10.06 27.36
CA THR A 37 -8.51 8.64 27.13
C THR A 37 -7.29 7.76 26.87
N GLU A 38 -6.12 8.22 27.29
CA GLU A 38 -4.89 7.46 27.20
C GLU A 38 -5.00 6.18 28.04
N PHE A 39 -4.52 5.07 27.49
CA PHE A 39 -4.59 3.77 28.14
C PHE A 39 -3.35 2.93 27.82
N THR A 40 -3.09 1.97 28.70
CA THR A 40 -2.00 1.00 28.58
C THR A 40 -2.57 -0.40 28.58
N LEU A 41 -2.08 -1.26 27.68
CA LEU A 41 -2.39 -2.68 27.63
C LEU A 41 -1.11 -3.48 27.81
N ASP A 42 -1.12 -4.45 28.72
CA ASP A 42 -0.05 -5.45 28.82
C ASP A 42 -0.15 -6.42 27.64
N VAL A 43 0.97 -6.60 26.93
CA VAL A 43 1.04 -7.41 25.71
C VAL A 43 2.39 -8.12 25.62
N ASP A 44 2.38 -9.37 25.17
CA ASP A 44 3.61 -10.13 24.91
C ASP A 44 4.00 -10.16 23.42
N LEU A 45 3.08 -9.82 22.52
CA LEU A 45 3.26 -9.86 21.07
C LEU A 45 2.48 -8.75 20.38
N VAL A 46 3.10 -8.08 19.41
CA VAL A 46 2.46 -7.11 18.52
C VAL A 46 2.68 -7.52 17.06
N LEU A 47 1.59 -7.72 16.32
CA LEU A 47 1.62 -8.05 14.89
C LEU A 47 1.16 -6.82 14.08
N LEU A 48 2.05 -6.24 13.29
CA LEU A 48 1.74 -5.09 12.44
C LEU A 48 1.07 -5.58 11.14
N ALA A 49 -0.24 -5.38 11.03
CA ALA A 49 -1.05 -5.77 9.87
C ALA A 49 -1.58 -4.55 9.10
N MET A 50 -0.68 -3.61 8.77
CA MET A 50 -1.04 -2.32 8.14
C MET A 50 -1.16 -2.40 6.60
N GLY A 51 -0.92 -3.57 6.01
CA GLY A 51 -0.92 -3.75 4.55
C GLY A 51 0.34 -3.22 3.88
N PHE A 52 0.23 -2.90 2.59
CA PHE A 52 1.32 -2.42 1.74
C PHE A 52 0.91 -1.11 1.07
N VAL A 53 1.90 -0.24 0.78
CA VAL A 53 1.66 1.07 0.17
C VAL A 53 1.63 1.01 -1.36
N HIS A 54 2.71 0.53 -1.96
CA HIS A 54 2.92 0.40 -3.40
C HIS A 54 3.96 -0.69 -3.65
N VAL A 55 4.23 -1.01 -4.92
CA VAL A 55 5.32 -1.92 -5.29
C VAL A 55 6.67 -1.41 -4.76
N GLN A 56 7.54 -2.29 -4.30
CA GLN A 56 8.88 -1.89 -3.91
C GLN A 56 9.60 -1.26 -5.10
N HIS A 57 10.18 -0.08 -4.90
CA HIS A 57 11.06 0.57 -5.87
C HIS A 57 12.41 -0.13 -5.84
N ASN A 58 12.42 -1.37 -6.30
CA ASN A 58 13.62 -2.19 -6.33
C ASN A 58 14.45 -1.86 -7.58
N LYS A 59 15.60 -2.53 -7.70
CA LYS A 59 16.52 -2.36 -8.83
C LYS A 59 15.86 -2.54 -10.20
N LEU A 60 14.82 -3.36 -10.36
CA LEU A 60 14.10 -3.49 -11.63
C LEU A 60 13.38 -2.19 -12.00
N VAL A 61 12.67 -1.58 -11.05
CA VAL A 61 11.93 -0.32 -11.24
C VAL A 61 12.90 0.83 -11.47
N GLU A 62 13.98 0.88 -10.69
CA GLU A 62 15.01 1.92 -10.76
C GLU A 62 15.85 1.84 -12.04
N ASP A 63 16.40 0.67 -12.37
CA ASP A 63 17.28 0.50 -13.53
C ASP A 63 16.54 0.72 -14.86
N LEU A 64 15.25 0.35 -14.93
CA LEU A 64 14.40 0.62 -16.09
C LEU A 64 13.86 2.06 -16.10
N ALA A 65 14.09 2.84 -15.04
CA ALA A 65 13.56 4.19 -14.88
C ALA A 65 12.03 4.26 -15.14
N LEU A 66 11.28 3.31 -14.59
CA LEU A 66 9.83 3.27 -14.76
C LEU A 66 9.18 4.48 -14.09
N ALA A 67 8.30 5.18 -14.81
CA ALA A 67 7.49 6.24 -14.24
C ALA A 67 6.53 5.68 -13.19
N LEU A 68 6.32 6.44 -12.12
CA LEU A 68 5.40 6.10 -11.04
C LEU A 68 4.22 7.07 -11.00
N ASP A 69 3.09 6.63 -10.45
CA ASP A 69 1.96 7.50 -10.13
C ASP A 69 2.16 8.22 -8.78
N ASP A 70 1.23 9.10 -8.42
CA ASP A 70 1.29 9.87 -7.17
C ASP A 70 1.23 8.99 -5.90
N LYS A 71 0.87 7.71 -6.05
CA LYS A 71 0.83 6.71 -4.98
C LYS A 71 2.08 5.82 -4.96
N GLY A 72 3.00 5.99 -5.90
CA GLY A 72 4.24 5.21 -6.03
C GLY A 72 4.07 3.86 -6.74
N ASN A 73 2.93 3.58 -7.37
CA ASN A 73 2.75 2.39 -8.21
C ASN A 73 3.36 2.61 -9.59
N ILE A 74 3.66 1.53 -10.33
CA ILE A 74 4.12 1.64 -11.72
C ILE A 74 3.01 2.28 -12.55
N LYS A 75 3.33 3.41 -13.17
CA LYS A 75 2.40 4.13 -14.03
C LYS A 75 2.31 3.42 -15.38
N THR A 76 1.07 3.17 -15.81
CA THR A 76 0.78 2.64 -17.14
C THR A 76 -0.21 3.53 -17.88
N ASP A 77 -0.25 3.39 -19.21
CA ASP A 77 -1.30 3.95 -20.05
C ASP A 77 -2.58 3.06 -20.04
N SER A 78 -3.54 3.37 -20.91
CA SER A 78 -4.79 2.59 -21.07
C SER A 78 -4.58 1.17 -21.62
N ASN A 79 -3.39 0.88 -22.16
CA ASN A 79 -2.99 -0.41 -22.70
C ASN A 79 -2.03 -1.16 -21.76
N TYR A 80 -1.91 -0.73 -20.49
CA TYR A 80 -1.02 -1.36 -19.50
C TYR A 80 0.47 -1.25 -19.84
N MET A 81 0.84 -0.44 -20.83
CA MET A 81 2.24 -0.18 -21.17
C MET A 81 2.80 0.86 -20.20
N THR A 82 4.01 0.62 -19.71
CA THR A 82 4.73 1.54 -18.83
C THR A 82 5.30 2.72 -19.61
N SER A 83 6.09 3.59 -18.95
CA SER A 83 6.87 4.62 -19.65
C SER A 83 7.93 4.07 -20.61
N ILE A 84 8.26 2.78 -20.51
CA ILE A 84 9.24 2.12 -21.38
C ILE A 84 8.49 1.31 -22.45
N PRO A 85 8.64 1.65 -23.75
CA PRO A 85 7.99 0.92 -24.84
C PRO A 85 8.32 -0.58 -24.81
N GLY A 86 7.28 -1.41 -24.94
CA GLY A 86 7.41 -2.86 -24.89
C GLY A 86 7.50 -3.45 -23.47
N VAL A 87 7.50 -2.62 -22.42
CA VAL A 87 7.41 -3.06 -21.02
C VAL A 87 6.01 -2.76 -20.49
N PHE A 88 5.37 -3.79 -19.94
CA PHE A 88 4.00 -3.74 -19.44
C PHE A 88 3.94 -4.11 -17.95
N ALA A 89 2.93 -3.62 -17.25
CA ALA A 89 2.70 -3.93 -15.85
C ALA A 89 1.20 -4.17 -15.56
N ALA A 90 0.91 -5.05 -14.60
CA ALA A 90 -0.46 -5.42 -14.24
C ALA A 90 -0.57 -5.79 -12.76
N GLY A 91 -1.81 -5.96 -12.29
CA GLY A 91 -2.11 -6.38 -10.93
C GLY A 91 -1.74 -5.34 -9.87
N ASP A 92 -1.30 -5.79 -8.71
CA ASP A 92 -1.00 -4.93 -7.56
C ASP A 92 0.15 -3.96 -7.83
N ALA A 93 1.00 -4.25 -8.83
CA ALA A 93 2.10 -3.37 -9.23
C ALA A 93 1.63 -2.00 -9.78
N ILE A 94 0.41 -1.95 -10.35
CA ILE A 94 -0.17 -0.72 -10.93
C ILE A 94 -1.35 -0.17 -10.11
N LYS A 95 -1.98 -1.01 -9.26
CA LYS A 95 -3.21 -0.67 -8.53
C LYS A 95 -3.03 -0.60 -7.00
N GLY A 96 -1.91 -1.13 -6.49
CA GLY A 96 -1.74 -1.42 -5.06
C GLY A 96 -2.44 -2.72 -4.64
N ALA A 97 -2.25 -3.12 -3.38
CA ALA A 97 -2.72 -4.39 -2.84
C ALA A 97 -4.23 -4.59 -3.03
N SER A 98 -4.63 -5.69 -3.69
CA SER A 98 -6.02 -5.97 -4.01
C SER A 98 -6.38 -7.46 -3.93
N LEU A 99 -7.58 -7.82 -4.38
CA LEU A 99 -8.03 -9.21 -4.47
C LEU A 99 -7.33 -9.93 -5.63
N VAL A 100 -7.05 -11.21 -5.44
CA VAL A 100 -6.43 -12.08 -6.48
C VAL A 100 -7.20 -12.03 -7.80
N VAL A 101 -8.53 -11.97 -7.77
CA VAL A 101 -9.36 -11.87 -8.99
C VAL A 101 -9.10 -10.60 -9.80
N HIS A 102 -8.75 -9.49 -9.14
CA HIS A 102 -8.37 -8.25 -9.84
C HIS A 102 -7.02 -8.40 -10.53
N ALA A 103 -6.04 -9.03 -9.87
CA ALA A 103 -4.75 -9.30 -10.49
C ALA A 103 -4.90 -10.18 -11.73
N ILE A 104 -5.74 -11.23 -11.67
CA ILE A 104 -6.05 -12.09 -12.82
C ILE A 104 -6.71 -11.28 -13.95
N HIS A 105 -7.71 -10.46 -13.62
CA HIS A 105 -8.39 -9.63 -14.61
C HIS A 105 -7.41 -8.67 -15.32
N LEU A 106 -6.61 -7.92 -14.56
CA LEU A 106 -5.63 -6.97 -15.10
C LEU A 106 -4.55 -7.69 -15.92
N GLY A 107 -4.11 -8.88 -15.50
CA GLY A 107 -3.16 -9.68 -16.25
C GLY A 107 -3.69 -10.11 -17.62
N ARG A 108 -4.98 -10.47 -17.72
CA ARG A 108 -5.62 -10.80 -19.01
C ARG A 108 -5.68 -9.59 -19.94
N GLN A 109 -6.01 -8.42 -19.39
CA GLN A 109 -6.07 -7.18 -20.18
C GLN A 109 -4.69 -6.74 -20.68
N ALA A 110 -3.67 -6.85 -19.83
CA ALA A 110 -2.30 -6.58 -20.22
C ALA A 110 -1.80 -7.58 -21.28
N ALA A 111 -2.15 -8.87 -21.17
CA ALA A 111 -1.80 -9.87 -22.18
C ALA A 111 -2.42 -9.55 -23.56
N GLU A 112 -3.69 -9.13 -23.60
CA GLU A 112 -4.33 -8.68 -24.84
C GLU A 112 -3.64 -7.45 -25.45
N ALA A 113 -3.20 -6.51 -24.60
CA ALA A 113 -2.46 -5.34 -25.06
C ALA A 113 -1.05 -5.67 -25.59
N ILE A 114 -0.37 -6.62 -24.94
CA ILE A 114 0.93 -7.14 -25.41
C ILE A 114 0.77 -7.81 -26.78
N ASP A 115 -0.26 -8.64 -26.95
CA ASP A 115 -0.55 -9.30 -28.23
C ASP A 115 -0.72 -8.25 -29.35
N ARG A 116 -1.60 -7.26 -29.14
CA ARG A 116 -1.80 -6.14 -30.08
C ARG A 116 -0.54 -5.32 -30.37
N TYR A 117 0.41 -5.26 -29.44
CA TYR A 117 1.66 -4.52 -29.65
C TYR A 117 2.65 -5.30 -30.54
N LEU A 118 2.60 -6.63 -30.50
CA LEU A 118 3.51 -7.50 -31.23
C LEU A 118 3.01 -7.89 -32.63
N THR A 119 1.70 -7.78 -32.88
CA THR A 119 1.03 -8.10 -34.16
C THR A 119 0.69 -6.86 -34.96
#